data_AF-A0AA90Q8P7-F1
#
_entry.id   AF-A0AA90Q8P7-F1
#
_cell.length_a   1.000
_cell.length_b   1.000
_cell.length_c   1.000
_cell.angle_alpha   90.00
_cell.angle_beta   90.00
_cell.angle_gamma   90.00
#
_symmetry.space_group_name_H-M   'P 1'
#
loop_
_entity.id
_entity.type
_entity.pdbx_description
1 polymer ?
#
loop_
_entity_poly.entity_id
_entity_poly.type
_entity_poly.pdbx_seq_one_letter_code
_entity_poly.pdbx_strand_id
1 'polypeptide(L)'
;MTPMSSNPYAAPKASFEAGAPSVHEHDQCWREGDILIASSDAHLPPRCVKCNKPARMDSPRAYLWHHPGWYVLIPILVYMVVCLFVRKRAVVVLGLCDEHRRRRRNMAIAAPILGVLGIIGLLGSLGLRSLWLAFFAAVLLVIGAVLAVRSTRLLQPVRITEHEIHLKGCGPVFLDSLPTR
;
A
#
# COMPACT_ATOMS: atom_id res chain seq x y z
N MET A 1 62.69 -3.35 -31.07
CA MET A 1 61.74 -4.48 -31.03
C MET A 1 61.59 -4.89 -29.57
N THR A 2 60.51 -4.47 -28.90
CA THR A 2 60.21 -4.84 -27.51
C THR A 2 59.43 -6.16 -27.49
N PRO A 3 59.86 -7.18 -26.72
CA PRO A 3 59.10 -8.43 -26.61
C PRO A 3 57.85 -8.21 -25.74
N MET A 4 56.69 -8.57 -26.29
CA MET A 4 55.43 -8.62 -25.54
C MET A 4 55.53 -9.73 -24.48
N SER A 5 55.47 -9.37 -23.20
CA SER A 5 55.33 -10.36 -22.13
C SER A 5 53.89 -10.89 -22.14
N SER A 6 53.71 -12.12 -22.63
CA SER A 6 52.49 -12.88 -22.41
C SER A 6 52.44 -13.24 -20.93
N ASN A 7 51.54 -12.62 -20.16
CA ASN A 7 51.38 -12.88 -18.73
C ASN A 7 50.61 -14.20 -18.52
N PRO A 8 51.26 -15.28 -18.06
CA PRO A 8 50.61 -16.59 -17.89
C PRO A 8 49.64 -16.63 -16.70
N TYR A 9 49.61 -15.60 -15.86
CA TYR A 9 48.67 -15.44 -14.73
C TYR A 9 47.54 -14.45 -15.02
N ALA A 10 47.26 -14.14 -16.29
CA ALA A 10 46.12 -13.30 -16.65
C ALA A 10 44.82 -13.99 -16.22
N ALA A 11 44.10 -13.38 -15.27
CA ALA A 11 42.81 -13.87 -14.83
C ALA A 11 41.84 -13.94 -16.02
N PRO A 12 41.04 -15.02 -16.15
CA PRO A 12 40.04 -15.12 -17.21
C PRO A 12 39.09 -13.94 -17.08
N LYS A 13 38.96 -13.15 -18.15
CA LYS A 13 37.96 -12.10 -18.24
C LYS A 13 36.60 -12.79 -18.40
N ALA A 14 35.99 -13.17 -17.28
CA ALA A 14 34.58 -13.55 -17.28
C ALA A 14 33.80 -12.31 -17.72
N SER A 15 33.28 -12.36 -18.95
CA SER A 15 32.20 -11.49 -19.36
C SER A 15 30.98 -11.89 -18.54
N PHE A 16 30.85 -11.31 -17.34
CA PHE A 16 29.53 -11.06 -16.84
C PHE A 16 28.94 -10.09 -17.87
N GLU A 17 28.19 -10.63 -18.83
CA GLU A 17 27.08 -9.88 -19.38
C GLU A 17 26.30 -9.46 -18.14
N ALA A 18 26.56 -8.24 -17.68
CA ALA A 18 25.64 -7.52 -16.85
C ALA A 18 24.38 -7.51 -17.69
N GLY A 19 23.53 -8.52 -17.46
CA GLY A 19 22.29 -8.69 -18.19
C GLY A 19 21.67 -7.31 -18.19
N ALA A 20 21.57 -6.73 -19.37
CA ALA A 20 20.67 -5.60 -19.56
C ALA A 20 19.39 -6.04 -18.86
N PRO A 21 18.85 -5.27 -17.90
CA PRO A 21 17.65 -5.68 -17.19
C PRO A 21 16.65 -6.06 -18.28
N SER A 22 16.31 -7.33 -18.33
CA SER A 22 15.33 -7.87 -19.23
C SER A 22 14.13 -6.94 -19.10
N VAL A 23 13.70 -6.33 -20.21
CA VAL A 23 12.57 -5.39 -20.28
C VAL A 23 11.23 -6.09 -19.94
N HIS A 24 11.28 -7.27 -19.32
CA HIS A 24 10.15 -8.18 -19.12
C HIS A 24 10.04 -8.83 -17.71
N GLU A 25 10.83 -8.43 -16.71
CA GLU A 25 10.73 -9.00 -15.34
C GLU A 25 10.14 -8.07 -14.27
N HIS A 26 9.52 -6.96 -14.68
CA HIS A 26 8.72 -6.11 -13.78
C HIS A 26 7.21 -6.45 -13.77
N ASP A 27 6.74 -7.40 -14.59
CA ASP A 27 5.33 -7.46 -15.00
C ASP A 27 4.70 -8.84 -14.87
N GLN A 28 4.33 -9.18 -13.64
CA GLN A 28 3.20 -10.08 -13.42
C GLN A 28 2.14 -9.34 -12.62
N CYS A 29 1.65 -8.25 -13.23
CA CYS A 29 0.44 -7.60 -12.76
C CYS A 29 -0.60 -7.59 -13.86
N TRP A 30 -1.80 -8.01 -13.50
CA TRP A 30 -2.92 -8.16 -14.41
C TRP A 30 -4.12 -7.43 -13.84
N ARG A 31 -5.07 -7.16 -14.72
CA ARG A 31 -6.36 -6.62 -14.34
C ARG A 31 -7.43 -7.69 -14.46
N GLU A 32 -8.27 -7.77 -13.44
CA GLU A 32 -9.56 -8.46 -13.47
C GLU A 32 -10.65 -7.46 -13.04
N GLY A 33 -11.34 -6.84 -14.02
CA GLY A 33 -12.37 -5.83 -13.74
C GLY A 33 -11.81 -4.57 -13.03
N ASP A 34 -12.22 -4.33 -11.78
CA ASP A 34 -11.70 -3.22 -10.93
C ASP A 34 -10.57 -3.67 -9.98
N ILE A 35 -10.08 -4.90 -10.16
CA ILE A 35 -9.09 -5.54 -9.30
C ILE A 35 -7.75 -5.61 -10.03
N LEU A 36 -6.71 -5.15 -9.33
CA LEU A 36 -5.33 -5.41 -9.68
C LEU A 36 -4.90 -6.73 -9.06
N ILE A 37 -4.44 -7.67 -9.88
CA ILE A 37 -3.79 -8.91 -9.45
C ILE A 37 -2.30 -8.70 -9.61
N ALA A 38 -1.51 -8.96 -8.58
CA ALA A 38 -0.05 -8.94 -8.65
C ALA A 38 0.52 -10.10 -7.84
N SER A 39 1.80 -10.44 -8.01
CA SER A 39 2.45 -11.38 -7.12
C SER A 39 2.57 -10.83 -5.68
N SER A 40 2.64 -11.73 -4.69
CA SER A 40 2.68 -11.38 -3.26
C SER A 40 3.84 -10.47 -2.87
N ASP A 41 4.94 -10.50 -3.63
CA ASP A 41 6.13 -9.66 -3.46
C ASP A 41 6.41 -8.78 -4.70
N ALA A 42 5.35 -8.43 -5.45
CA ALA A 42 5.47 -7.68 -6.69
C ALA A 42 6.00 -6.25 -6.49
N HIS A 43 6.86 -5.85 -7.42
CA HIS A 43 7.17 -4.46 -7.70
C HIS A 43 6.24 -3.99 -8.81
N LEU A 44 5.27 -3.12 -8.48
CA LEU A 44 4.41 -2.57 -9.52
C LEU A 44 5.23 -1.71 -10.49
N PRO A 45 4.72 -1.51 -11.72
CA PRO A 45 5.32 -0.61 -12.69
C PRO A 45 5.58 0.78 -12.08
N PRO A 46 6.63 1.50 -12.53
CA PRO A 46 7.06 2.77 -11.95
C PRO A 46 6.13 3.96 -12.29
N ARG A 47 4.83 3.79 -12.05
CA ARG A 47 3.74 4.68 -12.42
C ARG A 47 2.80 4.83 -11.23
N CYS A 48 2.06 5.93 -11.22
CA CYS A 48 1.11 6.19 -10.16
C CYS A 48 -0.10 5.27 -10.27
N VAL A 49 -0.37 4.49 -9.23
CA VAL A 49 -1.53 3.56 -9.19
C VAL A 49 -2.91 4.25 -9.26
N LYS A 50 -2.97 5.59 -9.19
CA LYS A 50 -4.21 6.38 -9.27
C LYS A 50 -4.40 7.09 -10.61
N CYS A 51 -3.35 7.67 -11.18
CA CYS A 51 -3.44 8.47 -12.41
C CYS A 51 -2.53 8.01 -13.55
N ASN A 52 -1.80 6.91 -13.35
CA ASN A 52 -0.86 6.32 -14.30
C ASN A 52 0.32 7.21 -14.78
N LYS A 53 0.49 8.41 -14.20
CA LYS A 53 1.65 9.26 -14.47
C LYS A 53 2.94 8.60 -13.95
N PRO A 54 4.11 8.84 -14.57
CA PRO A 54 5.40 8.40 -14.04
C PRO A 54 5.55 8.82 -12.56
N ALA A 55 5.99 7.89 -11.72
CA ALA A 55 6.04 8.12 -10.28
C ALA A 55 7.26 7.47 -9.64
N ARG A 56 7.76 8.10 -8.58
CA ARG A 56 8.75 7.50 -7.70
C ARG A 56 8.11 6.36 -6.89
N MET A 57 8.83 5.26 -6.76
CA MET A 57 8.42 4.13 -5.92
C MET A 57 8.39 4.51 -4.46
N ASP A 58 7.30 4.12 -3.79
CA ASP A 58 7.16 4.23 -2.34
C ASP A 58 7.92 3.12 -1.62
N SER A 59 8.02 3.26 -0.29
CA SER A 59 8.51 2.18 0.55
C SER A 59 7.61 0.94 0.41
N PRO A 60 8.20 -0.27 0.47
CA PRO A 60 7.45 -1.51 0.44
C PRO A 60 6.36 -1.51 1.52
N ARG A 61 5.14 -1.87 1.13
CA ARG A 61 3.99 -1.84 2.03
C ARG A 61 3.43 -3.23 2.23
N ALA A 62 3.37 -3.63 3.50
CA ALA A 62 2.73 -4.88 3.89
C ALA A 62 1.21 -4.73 3.88
N TYR A 63 0.54 -5.62 3.15
CA TYR A 63 -0.89 -5.83 3.19
C TYR A 63 -1.18 -7.10 3.99
N LEU A 64 -2.10 -6.95 4.94
CA LEU A 64 -2.57 -8.03 5.80
C LEU A 64 -4.01 -8.33 5.42
N TRP A 65 -4.32 -9.62 5.28
CA TRP A 65 -5.68 -10.07 4.98
C TRP A 65 -6.07 -11.24 5.86
N HIS A 66 -7.33 -11.22 6.28
CA HIS A 66 -7.95 -12.27 7.07
C HIS A 66 -9.17 -12.78 6.30
N HIS A 67 -9.31 -14.10 6.24
CA HIS A 67 -10.45 -14.70 5.58
C HIS A 67 -11.73 -14.42 6.40
N PRO A 68 -12.80 -13.85 5.81
CA PRO A 68 -13.98 -13.41 6.56
C PRO A 68 -14.73 -14.55 7.27
N GLY A 69 -14.59 -15.79 6.81
CA GLY A 69 -15.15 -16.97 7.50
C GLY A 69 -14.66 -17.18 8.94
N TRP A 70 -13.49 -16.64 9.33
CA TRP A 70 -12.99 -16.76 10.70
C TRP A 70 -13.81 -15.94 11.72
N TYR A 71 -14.55 -14.91 11.30
CA TYR A 71 -15.36 -14.07 12.20
C TYR A 71 -16.57 -14.80 12.80
N VAL A 72 -17.00 -15.91 12.21
CA VAL A 72 -18.27 -16.57 12.57
C VAL A 72 -18.06 -17.76 13.53
N LEU A 73 -16.85 -18.32 13.61
CA LEU A 73 -16.63 -19.65 14.18
C LEU A 73 -15.93 -19.69 15.55
N ILE A 74 -15.38 -18.58 16.06
CA ILE A 74 -14.45 -18.64 17.20
C ILE A 74 -14.70 -17.51 18.22
N PRO A 75 -14.74 -17.80 19.54
CA PRO A 75 -14.75 -16.76 20.57
C PRO A 75 -13.54 -15.83 20.44
N ILE A 76 -13.76 -14.52 20.63
CA ILE A 76 -12.83 -13.43 20.30
C ILE A 76 -11.38 -13.69 20.74
N LEU A 77 -11.17 -14.27 21.93
CA LEU A 77 -9.83 -14.53 22.46
C LEU A 77 -9.06 -15.60 21.65
N VAL A 78 -9.71 -16.71 21.33
CA VAL A 78 -9.09 -17.78 20.51
C VAL A 78 -8.87 -17.27 19.09
N TYR A 79 -9.78 -16.45 18.57
CA TYR A 79 -9.64 -15.80 17.27
C TYR A 79 -8.37 -14.93 17.22
N MET A 80 -8.13 -14.10 18.24
CA MET A 80 -6.94 -13.24 18.29
C MET A 80 -5.64 -14.03 18.19
N VAL A 81 -5.55 -15.18 18.88
CA VAL A 81 -4.38 -16.06 18.83
C VAL A 81 -4.24 -16.71 17.46
N VAL A 82 -5.32 -17.30 16.93
CA VAL A 82 -5.31 -17.96 15.61
C VAL A 82 -4.96 -16.97 14.50
N CYS A 83 -5.43 -15.71 14.58
CA CYS A 83 -5.11 -14.66 13.62
C CYS A 83 -3.61 -14.35 13.54
N LEU A 84 -2.84 -14.53 14.61
CA LEU A 84 -1.39 -14.32 14.56
C LEU A 84 -0.69 -15.35 13.69
N PHE A 85 -1.22 -16.58 13.63
CA PHE A 85 -0.66 -17.70 12.86
C PHE A 85 -1.19 -17.77 11.43
N VAL A 86 -2.48 -17.49 11.22
CA VAL A 86 -3.14 -17.69 9.91
C VAL A 86 -3.10 -16.44 9.02
N ARG A 87 -2.63 -15.31 9.53
CA ARG A 87 -2.55 -14.06 8.74
C ARG A 87 -1.72 -14.26 7.47
N LYS A 88 -2.33 -13.97 6.33
CA LYS A 88 -1.58 -13.86 5.07
C LYS A 88 -1.03 -12.45 4.95
N ARG A 89 0.25 -12.37 4.60
CA ARG A 89 0.98 -11.13 4.39
C ARG A 89 1.52 -11.12 2.97
N ALA A 90 1.34 -10.00 2.28
CA ALA A 90 1.96 -9.72 1.00
C ALA A 90 2.61 -8.33 1.07
N VAL A 91 3.80 -8.16 0.49
CA VAL A 91 4.56 -6.92 0.53
C VAL A 91 4.65 -6.37 -0.89
N VAL A 92 3.99 -5.24 -1.13
CA VAL A 92 3.89 -4.68 -2.47
C VAL A 92 4.54 -3.30 -2.50
N VAL A 93 5.36 -3.07 -3.52
CA VAL A 93 5.95 -1.76 -3.80
C VAL A 93 5.08 -1.02 -4.81
N LEU A 94 4.61 0.18 -4.46
CA LEU A 94 3.66 0.95 -5.25
C LEU A 94 4.26 2.29 -5.68
N GLY A 95 3.85 2.79 -6.84
CA GLY A 95 4.14 4.15 -7.26
C GLY A 95 3.04 5.13 -6.94
N LEU A 96 3.41 6.32 -6.44
CA LEU A 96 2.49 7.43 -6.26
C LEU A 96 3.13 8.75 -6.72
N CYS A 97 2.44 9.48 -7.59
CA CYS A 97 2.93 10.79 -8.05
C CYS A 97 2.89 11.80 -6.90
N ASP A 98 3.66 12.89 -7.04
CA ASP A 98 3.81 13.88 -5.98
C ASP A 98 2.49 14.54 -5.58
N GLU A 99 1.56 14.72 -6.51
CA GLU A 99 0.24 15.28 -6.23
C GLU A 99 -0.59 14.38 -5.31
N HIS A 100 -0.71 13.09 -5.66
CA HIS A 100 -1.42 12.13 -4.82
C HIS A 100 -0.70 11.88 -3.49
N ARG A 101 0.63 11.94 -3.48
CA ARG A 101 1.45 11.87 -2.26
C ARG A 101 1.20 13.06 -1.34
N ARG A 102 1.18 14.29 -1.88
CA ARG A 102 0.88 15.53 -1.16
C ARG A 102 -0.54 15.51 -0.60
N ARG A 103 -1.54 15.18 -1.42
CA ARG A 103 -2.93 15.06 -0.98
C ARG A 103 -3.08 14.08 0.18
N ARG A 104 -2.46 12.89 0.07
CA ARG A 104 -2.45 11.90 1.15
C ARG A 104 -1.78 12.44 2.41
N ARG A 105 -0.61 13.07 2.29
CA ARG A 105 0.12 13.63 3.43
C ARG A 105 -0.71 14.70 4.14
N ASN A 106 -1.33 15.60 3.38
CA ASN A 106 -2.20 16.64 3.93
C ASN A 106 -3.39 16.03 4.68
N MET A 107 -4.03 14.99 4.12
CA MET A 107 -5.11 14.27 4.81
C MET A 107 -4.62 13.54 6.07
N ALA A 108 -3.44 12.92 6.02
CA ALA A 108 -2.85 12.23 7.16
C ALA A 108 -2.47 13.18 8.30
N ILE A 109 -2.19 14.45 8.00
CA ILE A 109 -1.93 15.52 8.99
C ILE A 109 -3.24 16.14 9.47
N ALA A 110 -4.20 16.42 8.57
CA ALA A 110 -5.46 17.06 8.93
C ALA A 110 -6.35 16.16 9.80
N ALA A 111 -6.39 14.86 9.53
CA ALA A 111 -7.22 13.92 10.26
C ALA A 111 -6.96 13.88 11.79
N PRO A 112 -5.70 13.73 12.28
CA PRO A 112 -5.44 13.78 13.72
C PRO A 112 -5.71 15.15 14.33
N ILE A 113 -5.47 16.25 13.60
CA ILE A 113 -5.80 17.61 14.07
C ILE A 113 -7.30 17.73 14.33
N LEU A 114 -8.14 17.32 13.36
CA LEU A 114 -9.60 17.32 13.54
C LEU A 114 -10.03 16.39 14.68
N GLY A 115 -9.41 15.22 14.79
CA GLY A 115 -9.69 14.28 15.88
C GLY A 115 -9.39 14.87 17.26
N VAL A 116 -8.21 15.48 17.43
CA VAL A 116 -7.81 16.14 18.69
C VAL A 116 -8.72 17.32 19.01
N LEU A 117 -9.06 18.16 18.02
CA LEU A 117 -10.01 19.25 18.21
C LEU A 117 -11.39 18.75 18.63
N GLY A 118 -11.87 17.65 18.05
CA GLY A 118 -13.11 17.00 18.47
C GLY A 118 -13.06 16.49 19.91
N ILE A 119 -11.95 15.90 20.33
CA ILE A 119 -11.75 15.44 21.72
C ILE A 119 -11.73 16.63 22.69
N ILE A 120 -10.98 17.69 22.38
CA ILE A 120 -10.92 18.91 23.20
C ILE A 120 -12.31 19.54 23.33
N GLY A 121 -13.06 19.62 22.22
CA GLY A 121 -14.43 20.12 22.21
C GLY A 121 -15.38 19.28 23.07
N LEU A 122 -15.25 17.95 23.03
CA LEU A 122 -16.04 17.05 23.87
C LEU A 122 -15.72 17.24 25.36
N LEU A 123 -14.43 17.31 25.72
CA LEU A 123 -14.02 17.58 27.10
C LEU A 123 -14.52 18.96 27.59
N GLY A 124 -14.43 19.99 26.76
CA GLY A 124 -14.95 21.33 27.06
C GLY A 124 -16.46 21.34 27.23
N SER A 125 -17.20 20.52 26.47
CA SER A 125 -18.66 20.42 26.57
C SER A 125 -19.14 19.89 27.93
N LEU A 126 -18.34 19.07 28.60
CA LEU A 126 -18.61 18.59 29.96
C LEU A 126 -18.50 19.73 30.99
N GLY A 127 -17.51 20.61 30.84
CA GLY A 127 -17.32 21.76 31.72
C GLY A 127 -18.38 22.85 31.52
N LEU A 128 -18.74 23.13 30.27
CA LEU A 128 -19.74 24.14 29.90
C LEU A 128 -21.20 23.64 29.96
N ARG A 129 -21.41 22.32 30.20
CA ARG A 129 -22.71 21.63 30.18
C ARG A 129 -23.56 21.97 28.94
N SER A 130 -22.90 22.15 27.80
CA SER A 130 -23.55 22.56 26.53
C SER A 130 -23.70 21.37 25.59
N LEU A 131 -24.95 20.96 25.37
CA LEU A 131 -25.32 19.86 24.46
C LEU A 131 -24.96 20.17 23.00
N TRP A 132 -25.08 21.43 22.58
CA TRP A 132 -24.73 21.87 21.22
C TRP A 132 -23.23 21.72 20.96
N LEU A 133 -22.40 22.13 21.93
CA LEU A 133 -20.96 21.98 21.82
C LEU A 133 -20.56 20.50 21.74
N ALA A 134 -21.20 19.64 22.55
CA ALA A 134 -21.00 18.19 22.50
C ALA A 134 -21.35 17.60 21.13
N PHE A 135 -22.46 18.02 20.52
CA PHE A 135 -22.88 17.57 19.20
C PHE A 135 -21.86 17.94 18.12
N PHE A 136 -21.46 19.22 18.03
CA PHE A 136 -20.48 19.66 17.02
C PHE A 136 -19.11 18.99 17.22
N ALA A 137 -18.69 18.82 18.48
CA ALA A 137 -17.44 18.14 18.79
C ALA A 137 -17.47 16.65 18.39
N ALA A 138 -18.59 15.96 18.63
CA ALA A 138 -18.79 14.58 18.18
C ALA A 138 -18.77 14.47 16.65
N VAL A 139 -19.45 15.36 15.94
CA VAL A 139 -19.43 15.40 14.46
C VAL A 139 -18.01 15.62 13.95
N LEU A 140 -17.26 16.56 14.53
CA LEU A 140 -15.88 16.83 14.13
C LEU A 140 -14.97 15.62 14.36
N LEU A 141 -15.14 14.90 15.48
CA LEU A 141 -14.43 13.67 15.79
C LEU A 141 -14.73 12.58 14.76
N VAL A 142 -16.00 12.39 14.40
CA VAL A 142 -16.42 11.43 13.36
C VAL A 142 -15.79 11.79 12.01
N ILE A 143 -15.80 13.05 11.61
CA ILE A 143 -15.15 13.51 10.36
C ILE A 143 -13.65 13.20 10.41
N GLY A 144 -12.97 13.53 11.51
CA GLY A 144 -11.55 13.22 11.70
C GLY A 144 -11.26 11.73 11.59
N ALA A 145 -12.07 10.89 12.24
CA ALA A 145 -11.94 9.44 12.18
C ALA A 145 -12.15 8.88 10.76
N VAL A 146 -13.17 9.37 10.04
CA VAL A 146 -13.43 8.96 8.64
C VAL A 146 -12.25 9.35 7.75
N LEU A 147 -11.72 10.57 7.87
CA LEU A 147 -10.55 11.01 7.11
C LEU A 147 -9.29 10.19 7.43
N ALA A 148 -9.08 9.81 8.70
CA ALA A 148 -7.97 8.95 9.11
C ALA A 148 -8.07 7.56 8.47
N VAL A 149 -9.25 6.94 8.46
CA VAL A 149 -9.47 5.62 7.85
C VAL A 149 -9.28 5.67 6.33
N ARG A 150 -9.75 6.73 5.67
CA ARG A 150 -9.63 6.86 4.20
C ARG A 150 -8.20 7.19 3.75
N SER A 151 -7.47 8.02 4.48
CA SER A 151 -6.08 8.42 4.13
C SER A 151 -5.06 7.28 4.28
N THR A 152 -5.32 6.35 5.21
CA THR A 152 -4.45 5.19 5.44
C THR A 152 -4.63 4.11 4.37
N ARG A 153 -5.84 3.94 3.82
CA ARG A 153 -6.17 2.90 2.85
C ARG A 153 -5.93 3.37 1.40
N LEU A 154 -4.69 3.23 0.92
CA LEU A 154 -4.34 3.52 -0.48
C LEU A 154 -5.02 2.56 -1.47
N LEU A 155 -4.93 1.27 -1.16
CA LEU A 155 -5.53 0.15 -1.87
C LEU A 155 -6.15 -0.79 -0.83
N GLN A 156 -7.26 -1.43 -1.16
CA GLN A 156 -7.92 -2.39 -0.29
C GLN A 156 -7.59 -3.81 -0.74
N PRO A 157 -6.97 -4.65 0.11
CA PRO A 157 -6.76 -6.05 -0.23
C PRO A 157 -8.12 -6.77 -0.19
N VAL A 158 -8.55 -7.31 -1.32
CA VAL A 158 -9.79 -8.09 -1.44
C VAL A 158 -9.53 -9.54 -1.05
N ARG A 159 -8.40 -10.07 -1.53
CA ARG A 159 -8.00 -11.46 -1.36
C ARG A 159 -6.48 -11.54 -1.43
N ILE A 160 -5.88 -12.30 -0.52
CA ILE A 160 -4.45 -12.63 -0.55
C ILE A 160 -4.34 -14.14 -0.60
N THR A 161 -3.77 -14.66 -1.68
CA THR A 161 -3.39 -16.06 -1.80
C THR A 161 -1.92 -16.22 -1.43
N GLU A 162 -1.35 -17.41 -1.59
CA GLU A 162 0.07 -17.65 -1.30
C GLU A 162 1.00 -16.97 -2.31
N HIS A 163 0.57 -16.82 -3.56
CA HIS A 163 1.39 -16.29 -4.65
C HIS A 163 0.88 -14.99 -5.24
N GLU A 164 -0.42 -14.71 -5.12
CA GLU A 164 -1.08 -13.54 -5.72
C GLU A 164 -1.83 -12.70 -4.68
N ILE A 165 -1.76 -11.38 -4.83
CA ILE A 165 -2.52 -10.39 -4.09
C ILE A 165 -3.52 -9.68 -5.02
N HIS A 166 -4.77 -9.59 -4.56
CA HIS A 166 -5.84 -8.89 -5.26
C HIS A 166 -6.13 -7.56 -4.55
N LEU A 167 -5.87 -6.45 -5.24
CA LEU A 167 -5.97 -5.09 -4.73
C LEU A 167 -7.08 -4.32 -5.44
N LYS A 168 -7.96 -3.69 -4.68
CA LYS A 168 -8.96 -2.72 -5.17
C LYS A 168 -8.53 -1.28 -4.92
N GLY A 169 -9.08 -0.39 -5.73
CA GLY A 169 -8.89 1.05 -5.60
C GLY A 169 -7.78 1.63 -6.47
N CYS A 170 -7.21 0.87 -7.41
CA CYS A 170 -6.39 1.46 -8.47
C CYS A 170 -7.27 2.35 -9.36
N GLY A 171 -6.66 3.39 -9.94
CA GLY A 171 -7.36 4.25 -10.88
C GLY A 171 -7.62 3.54 -12.20
N PRO A 172 -8.72 3.88 -12.90
CA PRO A 172 -9.09 3.21 -14.15
C PRO A 172 -7.98 3.31 -15.19
N VAL A 173 -7.39 4.50 -15.36
CA VAL A 173 -6.29 4.75 -16.31
C VAL A 173 -5.07 3.87 -16.08
N PHE A 174 -4.80 3.47 -14.83
CA PHE A 174 -3.71 2.54 -14.50
C PHE A 174 -4.12 1.10 -14.83
N LEU A 175 -5.33 0.70 -14.42
CA LEU A 175 -5.85 -0.63 -14.70
C LEU A 175 -5.98 -0.90 -16.21
N ASP A 176 -6.46 0.08 -16.98
CA ASP A 176 -6.61 0.00 -18.44
C ASP A 176 -5.26 -0.21 -19.16
N SER A 177 -4.14 0.16 -18.52
CA SER A 177 -2.81 -0.06 -19.09
C SER A 177 -2.21 -1.44 -18.82
N LEU A 178 -2.87 -2.26 -18.01
CA LEU A 178 -2.42 -3.60 -17.66
C LEU A 178 -3.08 -4.66 -18.54
N PRO A 179 -2.39 -5.79 -18.81
CA PRO A 179 -3.00 -6.91 -19.49
C PRO A 179 -4.18 -7.46 -18.66
N THR A 180 -5.21 -7.93 -19.36
CA THR A 180 -6.30 -8.68 -18.75
C THR A 180 -5.91 -10.15 -18.62
N ARG A 181 -6.36 -10.80 -17.55
CA ARG A 181 -6.21 -12.24 -17.34
C ARG A 181 -7.42 -12.98 -17.86
#